data_AF-A0AAU9HA48-F1
#
_entry.id   AF-A0AAU9HA48-F1
#
_cell.length_a   1.000
_cell.length_b   1.000
_cell.length_c   1.000
_cell.angle_alpha   90.00
_cell.angle_beta   90.00
_cell.angle_gamma   90.00
#
_symmetry.space_group_name_H-M   'P 1'
#
loop_
_entity.id
_entity.type
_entity.pdbx_description
1 polymer ?
#
loop_
_entity_poly.entity_id
_entity_poly.type
_entity_poly.pdbx_seq_one_letter_code
_entity_poly.pdbx_strand_id
1 'polypeptide(L)'
;MNRGRGRENTFLSDDDFKYFLYCIEQASLRFNIEVHSYCLMTNHYHLLIKTPDTNLGRAMKHINGLYTQYFNRTHNTDGTLFRGRYKAVLVDADNYFCMLVGTFTVTQLKRVTPW
;
A
#
# COMPACT_ATOMS: atom_id res chain seq x y z
N MET A 1 4.89 -9.45 2.92
CA MET A 1 5.78 -8.33 2.58
C MET A 1 5.66 -8.18 1.08
N ASN A 2 5.11 -7.07 0.59
CA ASN A 2 5.03 -6.84 -0.85
C ASN A 2 6.45 -6.54 -1.33
N ARG A 3 7.13 -7.57 -1.83
CA ARG A 3 8.48 -7.51 -2.38
C ARG A 3 8.38 -7.74 -3.88
N GLY A 4 9.18 -7.02 -4.65
CA GLY A 4 9.38 -7.28 -6.07
C GLY A 4 9.80 -8.74 -6.30
N ARG A 5 9.49 -9.29 -7.49
CA ARG A 5 10.03 -10.61 -7.86
C ARG A 5 11.57 -10.55 -7.75
N GLY A 6 12.19 -11.55 -7.10
CA GLY A 6 13.65 -11.65 -7.08
C GLY A 6 14.46 -10.67 -6.21
N ARG A 7 13.82 -9.84 -5.35
CA ARG A 7 14.44 -8.63 -4.73
C ARG A 7 14.61 -7.46 -5.70
N GLU A 8 13.96 -7.51 -6.85
CA GLU A 8 13.97 -6.40 -7.81
C GLU A 8 13.29 -5.17 -7.21
N ASN A 9 13.79 -4.00 -7.59
CA ASN A 9 13.24 -2.73 -7.20
C ASN A 9 11.85 -2.56 -7.85
N THR A 10 10.85 -2.33 -7.02
CA THR A 10 9.48 -2.00 -7.44
C THR A 10 9.31 -0.55 -7.82
N PHE A 11 10.27 0.32 -7.49
CA PHE A 11 10.34 1.71 -7.91
C PHE A 11 11.75 1.97 -8.48
N LEU A 12 11.83 2.31 -9.76
CA LEU A 12 13.07 2.51 -10.50
C LEU A 12 13.36 3.99 -10.76
N SER A 13 12.32 4.85 -10.77
CA SER A 13 12.44 6.28 -10.97
C SER A 13 11.53 7.09 -10.03
N ASP A 14 11.75 8.40 -9.94
CA ASP A 14 10.87 9.32 -9.21
C ASP A 14 9.43 9.31 -9.74
N ASP A 15 9.25 9.05 -11.03
CA ASP A 15 7.93 8.99 -11.65
C ASP A 15 7.15 7.75 -11.21
N ASP A 16 7.85 6.65 -10.92
CA ASP A 16 7.24 5.47 -10.32
C ASP A 16 6.66 5.79 -8.93
N PHE A 17 7.40 6.54 -8.11
CA PHE A 17 6.91 6.97 -6.80
C PHE A 17 5.69 7.88 -6.93
N LYS A 18 5.73 8.87 -7.84
CA LYS A 18 4.60 9.78 -8.09
C LYS A 18 3.37 9.02 -8.58
N TYR A 19 3.54 8.09 -9.51
CA TYR A 19 2.44 7.31 -10.06
C TYR A 19 1.82 6.39 -9.00
N PHE A 20 2.62 5.85 -8.09
CA PHE A 20 2.10 5.06 -6.98
C PHE A 20 1.29 5.91 -5.99
N LEU A 21 1.74 7.13 -5.68
CA LEU A 21 0.97 8.08 -4.88
C LEU A 21 -0.36 8.44 -5.56
N TYR A 22 -0.34 8.64 -6.88
CA TYR A 22 -1.56 8.81 -7.66
C TYR A 22 -2.50 7.60 -7.55
N CYS A 23 -1.98 6.37 -7.62
CA CYS A 23 -2.80 5.16 -7.43
C CYS A 23 -3.46 5.11 -6.04
N ILE A 24 -2.75 5.55 -5.00
CA ILE A 24 -3.28 5.65 -3.64
C ILE A 24 -4.40 6.69 -3.55
N GLU A 25 -4.20 7.86 -4.13
CA GLU A 25 -5.21 8.92 -4.17
C GLU A 25 -6.49 8.46 -4.89
N GLN A 26 -6.35 7.81 -6.05
CA GLN A 26 -7.49 7.25 -6.79
C GLN A 26 -8.23 6.19 -5.97
N ALA A 27 -7.50 5.37 -5.20
CA ALA A 27 -8.10 4.41 -4.30
C ALA A 27 -8.80 5.07 -3.10
N SER A 28 -8.24 6.15 -2.56
CA SER A 28 -8.87 6.97 -1.51
C SER A 28 -10.22 7.50 -1.94
N LEU A 29 -10.29 8.12 -3.12
CA LEU A 29 -11.53 8.65 -3.68
C LEU A 29 -12.54 7.55 -4.00
N ARG A 30 -12.08 6.42 -4.58
CA ARG A 30 -12.97 5.35 -5.04
C ARG A 30 -13.51 4.46 -3.93
N PHE A 31 -12.70 4.24 -2.89
CA PHE A 31 -13.01 3.31 -1.81
C PHE A 31 -13.13 4.00 -0.46
N ASN A 32 -13.21 5.34 -0.39
CA ASN A 32 -13.38 6.05 0.87
C ASN A 32 -12.34 5.60 1.94
N ILE A 33 -11.09 5.37 1.51
CA ILE A 33 -10.00 5.02 2.44
C ILE A 33 -9.27 6.30 2.85
N GLU A 34 -8.96 6.41 4.13
CA GLU A 34 -8.18 7.51 4.68
C GLU A 34 -6.72 7.06 4.83
N VAL A 35 -5.78 7.78 4.22
CA VAL A 35 -4.35 7.46 4.31
C VAL A 35 -3.71 8.43 5.30
N HIS A 36 -3.22 7.89 6.42
CA HIS A 36 -2.61 8.70 7.48
C HIS A 36 -1.11 8.91 7.28
N SER A 37 -0.42 7.88 6.79
CA SER A 37 1.02 7.96 6.49
C SER A 37 1.43 6.90 5.49
N TYR A 38 2.56 7.15 4.81
CA TYR A 38 3.16 6.22 3.87
C TYR A 38 4.69 6.31 3.93
N CYS A 39 5.35 5.18 3.63
CA CYS A 39 6.79 5.10 3.43
C CYS A 39 7.03 4.27 2.19
N LEU A 40 7.61 4.88 1.15
CA LEU A 40 7.93 4.22 -0.12
C LEU A 40 9.43 3.97 -0.17
N MET A 41 9.81 2.72 -0.37
CA MET A 41 11.21 2.31 -0.56
C MET A 41 11.33 1.64 -1.91
N THR A 42 12.53 1.61 -2.49
CA THR A 42 12.76 1.06 -3.84
C THR A 42 12.24 -0.37 -4.03
N ASN A 43 12.19 -1.19 -2.97
CA ASN A 43 11.81 -2.60 -3.05
C ASN A 43 10.52 -2.98 -2.30
N HIS A 44 9.89 -2.06 -1.57
CA HIS A 44 8.60 -2.25 -0.89
C HIS A 44 8.01 -0.93 -0.38
N TYR A 45 6.76 -0.97 0.08
CA TYR A 45 6.10 0.19 0.70
C TYR A 45 5.37 -0.19 1.99
N HIS A 46 5.15 0.82 2.84
CA HIS A 46 4.29 0.75 4.02
C HIS A 46 3.21 1.83 3.92
N LEU A 47 1.98 1.46 4.29
CA LEU A 47 0.84 2.37 4.32
C LEU A 47 0.12 2.22 5.65
N LEU A 48 -0.21 3.34 6.28
CA LEU A 48 -1.13 3.42 7.40
C LEU A 48 -2.46 3.94 6.87
N ILE A 49 -3.47 3.08 6.88
CA ILE A 49 -4.75 3.35 6.24
C ILE A 49 -5.88 3.06 7.23
N LYS A 50 -6.85 3.95 7.27
CA LYS A 50 -8.13 3.73 7.92
C LYS A 50 -9.19 3.46 6.85
N THR A 51 -9.98 2.42 7.06
CA THR A 51 -11.00 1.98 6.11
C THR A 51 -12.36 1.92 6.80
N PRO A 52 -13.16 3.00 6.74
CA PRO A 52 -14.49 3.05 7.35
C PRO A 52 -15.41 1.91 6.88
N ASP A 53 -15.34 1.56 5.59
CA ASP A 53 -16.28 0.62 4.95
C ASP A 53 -15.71 -0.81 4.82
N THR A 54 -14.69 -1.17 5.60
CA THR A 54 -14.06 -2.52 5.59
C THR A 54 -13.65 -3.00 4.18
N ASN A 55 -13.18 -2.09 3.34
CA ASN A 55 -12.94 -2.32 1.91
C ASN A 55 -11.45 -2.32 1.53
N LEU A 56 -10.56 -2.48 2.52
CA LEU A 56 -9.10 -2.49 2.34
C LEU A 56 -8.65 -3.46 1.23
N GLY A 57 -9.22 -4.67 1.18
CA GLY A 57 -8.85 -5.66 0.16
C GLY A 57 -9.14 -5.20 -1.27
N ARG A 58 -10.26 -4.50 -1.48
CA ARG A 58 -10.63 -3.94 -2.78
C ARG A 58 -9.72 -2.77 -3.16
N ALA A 59 -9.44 -1.87 -2.21
CA ALA A 59 -8.53 -0.75 -2.41
C ALA A 59 -7.11 -1.23 -2.75
N MET A 60 -6.55 -2.16 -1.96
CA MET A 60 -5.22 -2.70 -2.22
C MET A 60 -5.13 -3.47 -3.53
N LYS A 61 -6.18 -4.19 -3.93
CA LYS A 61 -6.23 -4.84 -5.26
C LYS A 61 -6.20 -3.81 -6.38
N HIS A 62 -6.90 -2.68 -6.22
CA HIS A 62 -6.91 -1.60 -7.20
C HIS A 62 -5.55 -0.90 -7.31
N ILE A 63 -4.96 -0.49 -6.17
CA ILE A 63 -3.64 0.18 -6.12
C ILE A 63 -2.58 -0.69 -6.79
N ASN A 64 -2.44 -1.95 -6.34
CA ASN A 64 -1.43 -2.86 -6.87
C ASN A 64 -1.67 -3.19 -8.35
N GLY A 65 -2.94 -3.29 -8.78
CA GLY A 65 -3.31 -3.58 -10.16
C GLY A 65 -2.97 -2.45 -11.12
N LEU A 66 -3.34 -1.21 -10.78
CA LEU A 66 -3.00 -0.03 -11.58
C LEU A 66 -1.50 0.16 -11.67
N TYR A 67 -0.80 0.08 -10.53
CA TYR A 67 0.63 0.27 -10.50
C TYR A 67 1.39 -0.80 -11.29
N THR A 68 0.99 -2.08 -11.18
CA THR A 68 1.63 -3.16 -11.95
C THR A 68 1.47 -2.95 -13.45
N GLN A 69 0.29 -2.49 -13.91
CA GLN A 69 0.05 -2.20 -15.32
C GLN A 69 0.91 -1.04 -15.82
N TYR A 70 0.97 0.04 -15.06
CA TYR A 70 1.84 1.17 -15.36
C TYR A 70 3.30 0.75 -15.40
N PHE A 71 3.79 0.06 -14.37
CA PHE A 71 5.18 -0.37 -14.29
C PHE A 71 5.57 -1.24 -15.48
N ASN A 72 4.76 -2.26 -15.79
CA ASN A 72 4.99 -3.14 -16.93
C ASN A 72 5.04 -2.39 -18.27
N ARG A 73 4.15 -1.42 -18.46
CA ARG A 73 4.13 -0.60 -19.67
C ARG A 73 5.35 0.32 -19.77
N THR A 74 5.75 0.94 -18.67
CA THR A 74 6.84 1.93 -18.62
C THR A 74 8.21 1.27 -18.73
N HIS A 75 8.39 0.12 -18.08
CA HIS A 75 9.67 -0.58 -18.00
C HIS A 75 9.77 -1.77 -18.96
N ASN A 76 8.79 -1.95 -19.85
CA ASN A 76 8.70 -3.03 -20.83
C ASN A 76 8.87 -4.43 -20.20
N THR A 77 8.26 -4.64 -19.03
CA THR A 77 8.24 -5.91 -18.30
C THR A 77 6.85 -6.57 -18.40
N ASP A 78 6.76 -7.84 -18.02
CA ASP A 78 5.48 -8.56 -17.98
C ASP A 78 5.26 -9.30 -16.64
N GLY A 79 4.03 -9.78 -16.47
CA GLY A 79 3.66 -10.57 -15.29
C GLY A 79 3.43 -9.75 -14.01
N THR A 80 3.50 -10.44 -12.87
CA THR A 80 3.18 -9.86 -11.56
C THR A 80 4.38 -9.15 -10.95
N LEU A 81 4.23 -7.85 -10.67
CA LEU A 81 5.26 -7.06 -9.99
C LEU A 81 5.40 -7.47 -8.51
N PHE A 82 4.27 -7.64 -7.83
CA PHE A 82 4.23 -8.00 -6.42
C PHE A 82 4.06 -9.52 -6.22
N ARG A 83 4.93 -10.14 -5.42
CA ARG A 83 4.95 -11.60 -5.20
C ARG A 83 3.80 -12.19 -4.36
N GLY A 84 2.81 -11.42 -3.93
CA GLY A 84 1.69 -12.00 -3.17
C GLY A 84 0.72 -10.98 -2.58
N ARG A 85 -0.11 -11.45 -1.64
CA ARG A 85 -1.01 -10.57 -0.89
C ARG A 85 -0.17 -9.61 -0.05
N TYR A 86 -0.61 -8.35 0.02
CA TYR A 86 -0.19 -7.47 1.10
C TYR A 86 -0.46 -8.20 2.43
N LYS A 87 0.46 -8.16 3.39
CA LYS A 87 0.01 -8.46 4.76
C LYS A 87 -0.64 -7.19 5.27
N ALA A 88 -1.63 -7.36 6.13
CA ALA A 88 -2.15 -6.26 6.91
C ALA A 88 -2.14 -6.62 8.38
N VAL A 89 -1.79 -5.64 9.20
CA VAL A 89 -1.84 -5.73 10.66
C VAL A 89 -2.91 -4.74 11.12
N LEU A 90 -3.80 -5.20 11.97
CA LEU A 90 -4.84 -4.34 12.53
C LEU A 90 -4.24 -3.68 13.77
N VAL A 91 -4.20 -2.35 13.79
CA VAL A 91 -3.63 -1.58 14.91
C VAL A 91 -4.75 -0.80 15.57
N ASP A 92 -4.71 -0.79 16.89
CA ASP A 92 -5.65 -0.05 17.71
C ASP A 92 -5.30 1.43 17.73
N ALA A 93 -6.32 2.26 17.79
CA ALA A 93 -6.19 3.71 17.75
C ALA A 93 -5.50 4.30 18.99
N ASP A 94 -5.25 3.52 20.03
CA ASP A 94 -4.56 4.03 21.23
C ASP A 94 -3.06 3.67 21.25
N ASN A 95 -2.60 2.82 20.32
CA ASN A 95 -1.22 2.30 20.30
C ASN A 95 -0.37 2.80 19.11
N TYR A 96 -0.74 3.94 18.52
CA TYR A 96 -0.12 4.52 17.31
C TYR A 96 1.40 4.76 17.38
N PHE A 97 1.97 4.92 18.58
CA PHE A 97 3.23 5.65 18.73
C PHE A 97 4.51 4.82 18.53
N CYS A 98 4.46 3.49 18.52
CA CYS A 98 5.67 2.65 18.55
C CYS A 98 5.94 1.81 17.29
N MET A 99 5.17 1.97 16.21
CA MET A 99 5.24 1.01 15.09
C MET A 99 5.85 1.57 13.80
N LEU A 100 7.00 2.26 13.92
CA LEU A 100 7.80 2.69 12.76
C LEU A 100 9.17 2.00 12.65
N VAL A 101 9.53 1.11 13.59
CA VAL A 101 10.82 0.41 13.55
C VAL A 101 10.59 -1.10 13.62
N GLY A 102 10.84 -1.78 12.52
CA GLY A 102 11.06 -3.23 12.52
C GLY A 102 9.94 -4.05 11.91
N THR A 103 9.85 -4.02 10.58
CA THR A 103 9.22 -5.07 9.76
C THR A 103 7.67 -5.09 9.85
N PHE A 104 7.01 -5.22 8.69
CA PHE A 104 5.60 -5.64 8.52
C PHE A 104 4.49 -4.56 8.35
N THR A 105 4.18 -4.28 7.08
CA THR A 105 2.85 -4.45 6.44
C THR A 105 1.67 -3.50 6.70
N VAL A 106 0.85 -3.34 5.66
CA VAL A 106 -0.29 -2.40 5.54
C VAL A 106 -1.12 -2.38 6.82
N THR A 107 -1.13 -1.26 7.52
CA THR A 107 -1.75 -1.21 8.84
C THR A 107 -3.17 -0.66 8.72
N GLN A 108 -4.17 -1.42 9.20
CA GLN A 108 -5.58 -1.02 9.24
C GLN A 108 -5.96 -0.56 10.65
N LEU A 109 -6.56 0.63 10.77
CA LEU A 109 -7.02 1.16 12.06
C LEU A 109 -8.49 0.86 12.28
N LYS A 110 -8.83 0.34 13.47
CA LYS A 110 -10.22 0.18 13.92
C LYS A 110 -10.70 1.43 14.65
N ARG A 111 -12.00 1.70 14.54
CA ARG A 111 -12.72 2.70 15.33
C ARG A 111 -12.96 2.10 16.72
N VAL A 112 -12.40 2.69 17.78
CA VAL A 112 -12.91 2.52 19.13
C VAL A 112 -14.13 3.42 19.25
N THR A 113 -15.33 2.85 19.23
CA THR A 113 -16.52 3.56 19.71
C THR A 113 -16.65 3.31 21.20
N PRO A 114 -16.67 4.33 22.07
CA PRO A 114 -17.09 4.15 23.45
C PRO A 114 -18.60 3.97 23.45
N TRP A 115 -19.08 2.77 23.83
CA TRP A 115 -20.22 2.41 24.69
C TRP A 115 -20.35 0.89 24.68
#